data_AF-A0A932M3P3-F1
#
_entry.id   AF-A0A932M3P3-F1
#
_cell.length_a   1.000
_cell.length_b   1.000
_cell.length_c   1.000
_cell.angle_alpha   90.00
_cell.angle_beta   90.00
_cell.angle_gamma   90.00
#
_symmetry.space_group_name_H-M   'P 1'
#
loop_
_entity.id
_entity.type
_entity.pdbx_description
1 polymer ?
#
loop_
_entity_poly.entity_id
_entity_poly.type
_entity_poly.pdbx_seq_one_letter_code
_entity_poly.pdbx_strand_id
1 'polypeptide(L)'
;MIRNLALLLMLCGLFGAAPALAAEARDPYTHFFNPNTGDLKDELADAKSAGKTAVFLMFEQEGCPGCIHMKTHVLSHPEVQKFYRSRFLNFAIDIHSSVPLTDFAGRGHTEKSYAQSARVKGTPTLVFHDLAGNEVVRIVGTIREADEFLLLGEFVASGAYKTRKFAEFKQHRRPEKGS
;
A
#
# COMPACT_ATOMS: atom_id res chain seq x y z
N MET A 1 -37.28 -12.76 65.76
CA MET A 1 -36.87 -11.68 64.84
C MET A 1 -35.53 -12.06 64.24
N ILE A 2 -35.48 -12.47 62.97
CA ILE A 2 -34.37 -12.34 62.01
C ILE A 2 -34.94 -12.80 60.66
N ARG A 3 -34.87 -11.90 59.67
CA ARG A 3 -35.41 -11.97 58.31
C ARG A 3 -34.50 -12.82 57.43
N ASN A 4 -35.05 -13.62 56.51
CA ASN A 4 -34.31 -14.02 55.30
C ASN A 4 -35.26 -14.09 54.11
N LEU A 5 -35.18 -13.03 53.30
CA LEU A 5 -35.85 -12.84 52.02
C LEU A 5 -34.97 -13.49 50.95
N ALA A 6 -35.40 -14.63 50.40
CA ALA A 6 -34.72 -15.28 49.29
C ALA A 6 -35.07 -14.55 47.98
N LEU A 7 -34.11 -13.80 47.47
CA LEU A 7 -34.16 -13.04 46.23
C LEU A 7 -34.03 -14.02 45.04
N LEU A 8 -35.06 -14.15 44.22
CA LEU A 8 -34.97 -14.86 42.93
C LEU A 8 -34.08 -14.06 41.96
N LEU A 9 -32.91 -14.61 41.64
CA LEU A 9 -32.01 -14.11 40.60
C LEU A 9 -32.57 -14.44 39.21
N MET A 10 -33.16 -13.44 38.56
CA MET A 10 -33.49 -13.46 37.14
C MET A 10 -32.20 -13.22 36.34
N LEU A 11 -31.56 -14.30 35.87
CA LEU A 11 -30.41 -14.22 34.94
C LEU A 11 -30.93 -13.82 33.55
N CYS A 12 -31.08 -12.52 33.31
CA CYS A 12 -31.17 -11.97 31.96
C CYS A 12 -29.77 -12.08 31.32
N GLY A 13 -29.59 -13.03 30.41
CA GLY A 13 -28.39 -13.16 29.61
C GLY A 13 -28.18 -11.93 28.72
N LEU A 14 -27.28 -11.04 29.11
CA LEU A 14 -26.72 -10.03 28.21
C LEU A 14 -25.81 -10.74 27.20
N PHE A 15 -26.36 -11.11 26.06
CA PHE A 15 -25.57 -11.35 24.85
C PHE A 15 -25.03 -9.99 24.39
N GLY A 16 -23.86 -9.61 24.91
CA GLY A 16 -23.15 -8.41 24.48
C GLY A 16 -22.72 -8.56 23.02
N ALA A 17 -23.40 -7.86 22.11
CA ALA A 17 -22.88 -7.63 20.77
C ALA A 17 -21.61 -6.79 20.91
N ALA A 18 -20.44 -7.41 20.77
CA ALA A 18 -19.17 -6.68 20.73
C ALA A 18 -19.20 -5.76 19.50
N PRO A 19 -18.95 -4.44 19.66
CA PRO A 19 -18.86 -3.56 18.52
C PRO A 19 -17.64 -4.00 17.69
N ALA A 20 -17.86 -4.21 16.39
CA ALA A 20 -16.75 -4.33 15.45
C ALA A 20 -16.00 -3.00 15.46
N LEU A 21 -14.85 -2.96 16.14
CA LEU A 21 -13.91 -1.83 16.06
C LEU A 21 -13.52 -1.67 14.59
N ALA A 22 -14.08 -0.65 13.93
CA ALA A 22 -13.55 -0.19 12.66
C ALA A 22 -12.07 0.15 12.90
N ALA A 23 -11.17 -0.49 12.16
CA ALA A 23 -9.75 -0.24 12.31
C ALA A 23 -9.49 1.23 11.93
N GLU A 24 -8.99 2.01 12.89
CA GLU A 24 -8.79 3.44 12.69
C GLU A 24 -7.75 3.69 11.58
N ALA A 25 -7.99 4.73 10.77
CA ALA A 25 -7.04 5.18 9.76
C ALA A 25 -5.71 5.55 10.42
N ARG A 26 -4.59 5.17 9.81
CA ARG A 26 -3.23 5.40 10.34
C ARG A 26 -2.39 6.19 9.36
N ASP A 27 -1.46 7.00 9.88
CA ASP A 27 -0.54 7.79 9.06
C ASP A 27 0.27 6.90 8.07
N PRO A 28 0.15 7.13 6.75
CA PRO A 28 0.89 6.36 5.75
C PRO A 28 2.40 6.53 5.83
N TYR A 29 2.92 7.68 6.28
CA TYR A 29 4.38 7.87 6.38
C TYR A 29 5.01 6.95 7.42
N THR A 30 4.29 6.72 8.51
CA THR A 30 4.75 5.81 9.58
C THR A 30 4.37 4.35 9.33
N HIS A 31 3.20 4.09 8.70
CA HIS A 31 2.62 2.74 8.66
C HIS A 31 2.51 2.13 7.26
N PHE A 32 2.74 2.87 6.18
CA PHE A 32 2.74 2.34 4.81
C PHE A 32 4.14 2.38 4.22
N PHE A 33 4.72 3.59 4.12
CA PHE A 33 6.04 3.81 3.57
C PHE A 33 7.13 3.27 4.51
N ASN A 34 8.19 2.75 3.90
CA ASN A 34 9.44 2.43 4.55
C ASN A 34 10.32 3.69 4.56
N PRO A 35 11.17 3.87 5.58
CA PRO A 35 12.20 4.91 5.55
C PRO A 35 13.06 4.70 4.29
N ASN A 36 13.18 5.74 3.46
CA ASN A 36 14.03 5.69 2.26
C ASN A 36 15.45 6.13 2.65
N THR A 37 16.44 5.24 2.51
CA THR A 37 17.85 5.55 2.77
C THR A 37 18.52 6.37 1.67
N GLY A 38 17.84 6.54 0.53
CA GLY A 38 18.41 7.17 -0.66
C GLY A 38 19.18 6.21 -1.55
N ASP A 39 19.11 4.89 -1.32
CA ASP A 39 19.76 3.90 -2.20
C ASP A 39 18.82 2.76 -2.60
N LEU A 40 18.17 2.88 -3.76
CA LEU A 40 17.22 1.88 -4.24
C LEU A 40 17.88 0.53 -4.55
N LYS A 41 19.18 0.49 -4.82
CA LYS A 41 19.90 -0.77 -5.05
C LYS A 41 20.06 -1.54 -3.75
N ASP A 42 20.39 -0.86 -2.66
CA ASP A 42 20.47 -1.46 -1.33
C ASP A 42 19.07 -1.83 -0.81
N GLU A 43 18.06 -0.97 -0.99
CA GLU A 43 16.67 -1.30 -0.64
C GLU A 43 16.15 -2.53 -1.42
N LEU A 44 16.59 -2.73 -2.66
CA LEU A 44 16.27 -3.94 -3.43
C LEU A 44 16.96 -5.19 -2.85
N ALA A 45 18.18 -5.06 -2.34
CA ALA A 45 18.87 -6.15 -1.64
C ALA A 45 18.17 -6.49 -0.32
N ASP A 46 17.73 -5.49 0.43
CA ASP A 46 16.94 -5.66 1.66
C ASP A 46 15.59 -6.32 1.38
N ALA A 47 14.92 -5.92 0.30
CA ALA A 47 13.69 -6.56 -0.15
C ALA A 47 13.89 -8.06 -0.41
N LYS A 48 15.00 -8.46 -1.05
CA LYS A 48 15.36 -9.88 -1.25
C LYS A 48 15.60 -10.60 0.07
N SER A 49 16.43 -10.01 0.93
CA SER A 49 16.79 -10.59 2.23
C SER A 49 15.55 -10.81 3.11
N ALA A 50 14.62 -9.85 3.09
CA ALA A 50 13.37 -9.91 3.84
C ALA A 50 12.26 -10.74 3.17
N GLY A 51 12.55 -11.46 2.07
CA GLY A 51 11.59 -12.33 1.38
C GLY A 51 10.42 -11.58 0.74
N LYS A 52 10.61 -10.30 0.37
CA LYS A 52 9.61 -9.50 -0.34
C LYS A 52 9.47 -9.96 -1.77
N THR A 53 8.36 -9.61 -2.40
CA THR A 53 8.06 -9.96 -3.80
C THR A 53 8.48 -8.86 -4.78
N ALA A 54 8.48 -7.61 -4.34
CA ALA A 54 8.80 -6.43 -5.16
C ALA A 54 9.13 -5.21 -4.29
N VAL A 55 9.69 -4.18 -4.91
CA VAL A 55 9.75 -2.81 -4.38
C VAL A 55 8.65 -1.98 -5.02
N PHE A 56 7.88 -1.26 -4.22
CA PHE A 56 6.84 -0.34 -4.66
C PHE A 56 7.31 1.10 -4.52
N LEU A 57 7.25 1.87 -5.60
CA LEU A 57 7.51 3.30 -5.62
C LEU A 57 6.23 4.07 -5.93
N MET A 58 5.90 5.05 -5.10
CA MET A 58 4.91 6.07 -5.41
C MET A 58 5.64 7.39 -5.70
N PHE A 59 5.66 7.79 -6.96
CA PHE A 59 6.13 9.12 -7.34
C PHE A 59 5.06 10.15 -7.03
N GLU A 60 5.45 11.18 -6.29
CA GLU A 60 4.55 12.19 -5.76
C GLU A 60 5.14 13.61 -5.84
N GLN A 61 4.30 14.59 -5.50
CA GLN A 61 4.71 15.97 -5.28
C GLN A 61 3.81 16.59 -4.22
N GLU A 62 4.33 17.60 -3.54
CA GLU A 62 3.56 18.43 -2.62
C GLU A 62 2.33 19.05 -3.33
N GLY A 63 1.21 19.14 -2.61
CA GLY A 63 -0.02 19.75 -3.11
C GLY A 63 -0.77 18.97 -4.20
N CYS A 64 -0.29 17.79 -4.64
CA CYS A 64 -0.99 16.99 -5.63
C CYS A 64 -2.30 16.38 -5.06
N PRO A 65 -3.49 16.71 -5.61
CA PRO A 65 -4.76 16.19 -5.09
C PRO A 65 -4.86 14.67 -5.12
N GLY A 66 -4.30 14.03 -6.15
CA GLY A 66 -4.28 12.57 -6.26
C GLY A 66 -3.38 11.89 -5.23
N CYS A 67 -2.22 12.48 -4.92
CA CYS A 67 -1.32 11.97 -3.89
C CYS A 67 -1.95 12.09 -2.50
N ILE A 68 -2.60 13.24 -2.24
CA ILE A 68 -3.36 13.48 -1.01
C ILE A 68 -4.50 12.45 -0.90
N HIS A 69 -5.27 12.22 -1.97
CA HIS A 69 -6.36 11.23 -1.97
C HIS A 69 -5.85 9.82 -1.65
N MET A 70 -4.77 9.38 -2.34
CA MET A 70 -4.14 8.09 -2.06
C MET A 70 -3.75 7.98 -0.58
N LYS A 71 -3.03 8.96 -0.02
CA LYS A 71 -2.57 8.91 1.37
C LYS A 71 -3.73 8.88 2.37
N THR A 72 -4.73 9.72 2.17
CA THR A 72 -5.83 9.89 3.14
C THR A 72 -6.85 8.76 3.09
N HIS A 73 -7.16 8.23 1.90
CA HIS A 73 -8.31 7.33 1.69
C HIS A 73 -7.93 5.92 1.23
N VAL A 74 -6.66 5.67 0.90
CA VAL A 74 -6.21 4.35 0.41
C VAL A 74 -5.08 3.82 1.28
N LEU A 75 -3.98 4.56 1.39
CA LEU A 75 -2.78 4.12 2.10
C LEU A 75 -2.91 4.21 3.62
N SER A 76 -3.92 4.91 4.14
CA SER A 76 -4.23 5.04 5.56
C SER A 76 -4.92 3.80 6.14
N HIS A 77 -5.49 2.96 5.29
CA HIS A 77 -6.23 1.76 5.67
C HIS A 77 -5.30 0.70 6.28
N PRO A 78 -5.57 0.21 7.51
CA PRO A 78 -4.71 -0.77 8.18
C PRO A 78 -4.51 -2.07 7.39
N GLU A 79 -5.51 -2.53 6.65
CA GLU A 79 -5.46 -3.70 5.78
C GLU A 79 -4.54 -3.50 4.58
N VAL A 80 -4.56 -2.31 3.95
CA VAL A 80 -3.63 -1.94 2.87
C VAL A 80 -2.21 -1.93 3.41
N GLN A 81 -1.98 -1.25 4.53
CA GLN A 81 -0.67 -1.16 5.19
C GLN A 81 -0.11 -2.54 5.56
N LYS A 82 -0.93 -3.39 6.19
CA LYS A 82 -0.55 -4.76 6.56
C LYS A 82 -0.19 -5.57 5.32
N PHE A 83 -1.05 -5.56 4.30
CA PHE A 83 -0.83 -6.32 3.08
C PHE A 83 0.46 -5.87 2.38
N TYR A 84 0.57 -4.57 2.07
CA TYR A 84 1.68 -4.02 1.31
C TYR A 84 3.01 -4.20 2.04
N ARG A 85 3.09 -3.90 3.34
CA ARG A 85 4.34 -4.10 4.11
C ARG A 85 4.72 -5.57 4.27
N SER A 86 3.76 -6.49 4.22
CA SER A 86 4.08 -7.92 4.25
C SER A 86 4.75 -8.38 2.96
N ARG A 87 4.42 -7.78 1.81
CA ARG A 87 4.84 -8.24 0.48
C ARG A 87 5.90 -7.39 -0.19
N PHE A 88 6.00 -6.11 0.16
CA PHE A 88 6.83 -5.13 -0.54
C PHE A 88 7.61 -4.27 0.45
N LEU A 89 8.67 -3.63 -0.04
CA LEU A 89 9.17 -2.37 0.52
C LEU A 89 8.55 -1.23 -0.27
N ASN A 90 8.02 -0.22 0.41
CA ASN A 90 7.22 0.85 -0.18
C ASN A 90 7.92 2.20 0.02
N PHE A 91 8.20 2.95 -1.04
CA PHE A 91 8.86 4.25 -0.94
C PHE A 91 8.07 5.32 -1.67
N ALA A 92 8.07 6.53 -1.10
CA ALA A 92 7.65 7.73 -1.79
C ALA A 92 8.88 8.38 -2.42
N ILE A 93 8.74 8.90 -3.65
CA ILE A 93 9.79 9.66 -4.34
C ILE A 93 9.18 11.00 -4.74
N ASP A 94 9.73 12.10 -4.24
CA ASP A 94 9.29 13.44 -4.62
C ASP A 94 9.93 13.84 -5.96
N ILE A 95 9.11 14.09 -6.97
CA ILE A 95 9.56 14.41 -8.33
C ILE A 95 10.24 15.79 -8.45
N HIS A 96 10.17 16.64 -7.42
CA HIS A 96 10.82 17.95 -7.40
C HIS A 96 12.00 18.04 -6.44
N SER A 97 12.19 17.02 -5.60
CA SER A 97 13.21 16.97 -4.57
C SER A 97 14.63 16.86 -5.13
N SER A 98 15.55 17.57 -4.48
CA SER A 98 16.99 17.52 -4.73
C SER A 98 17.72 16.51 -3.83
N VAL A 99 17.00 15.72 -3.05
CA VAL A 99 17.58 14.67 -2.20
C VAL A 99 18.35 13.67 -3.06
N PRO A 100 19.60 13.33 -2.72
CA PRO A 100 20.38 12.32 -3.42
C PRO A 100 19.69 10.95 -3.40
N LEU A 101 19.77 10.24 -4.52
CA LEU A 101 19.19 8.91 -4.71
C LEU A 101 20.11 8.07 -5.60
N THR A 102 20.47 6.87 -5.18
CA THR A 102 21.05 5.85 -6.05
C THR A 102 19.92 5.00 -6.64
N ASP A 103 19.89 4.82 -7.96
CA ASP A 103 18.88 3.98 -8.60
C ASP A 103 19.19 2.47 -8.51
N PHE A 104 18.28 1.63 -8.99
CA PHE A 104 18.46 0.17 -9.01
C PHE A 104 19.69 -0.31 -9.80
N ALA A 105 20.21 0.50 -10.73
CA ALA A 105 21.40 0.21 -11.51
C ALA A 105 22.70 0.71 -10.84
N GLY A 106 22.60 1.35 -9.66
CA GLY A 106 23.73 1.93 -8.94
C GLY A 106 24.17 3.30 -9.47
N ARG A 107 23.32 3.99 -10.24
CA ARG A 107 23.61 5.33 -10.77
C ARG A 107 23.14 6.39 -9.78
N GLY A 108 23.97 7.40 -9.58
CA GLY A 108 23.63 8.55 -8.73
C GLY A 108 22.68 9.52 -9.42
N HIS A 109 21.66 9.94 -8.68
CA HIS A 109 20.61 10.87 -9.08
C HIS A 109 20.27 11.81 -7.91
N THR A 110 19.49 12.85 -8.20
CA THR A 110 18.49 13.34 -7.24
C THR A 110 17.14 12.66 -7.50
N GLU A 111 16.25 12.63 -6.51
CA GLU A 111 14.87 12.12 -6.69
C GLU A 111 14.18 12.71 -7.93
N LYS A 112 14.30 14.03 -8.14
CA LYS A 112 13.82 14.72 -9.35
C LYS A 112 14.42 14.15 -10.63
N SER A 113 15.75 14.04 -10.72
CA SER A 113 16.41 13.55 -11.94
C SER A 113 16.11 12.06 -12.19
N TYR A 114 15.92 11.28 -11.12
CA TYR A 114 15.51 9.90 -11.22
C TYR A 114 14.09 9.80 -11.78
N ALA A 115 13.13 10.55 -11.23
CA ALA A 115 11.76 10.60 -11.75
C ALA A 115 11.70 10.98 -13.23
N GLN A 116 12.54 11.93 -13.66
CA GLN A 116 12.69 12.30 -15.08
C GLN A 116 13.24 11.14 -15.91
N SER A 117 14.29 10.46 -15.44
CA SER A 117 14.89 9.31 -16.14
C SER A 117 13.92 8.12 -16.23
N ALA A 118 13.10 7.93 -15.20
CA ALA A 118 12.02 6.95 -15.10
C ALA A 118 10.75 7.38 -15.86
N ARG A 119 10.82 8.49 -16.62
CA ARG A 119 9.76 9.04 -17.48
C ARG A 119 8.43 9.27 -16.76
N VAL A 120 8.49 9.71 -15.50
CA VAL A 120 7.30 10.10 -14.73
C VAL A 120 6.72 11.38 -15.32
N LYS A 121 5.47 11.31 -15.81
CA LYS A 121 4.78 12.43 -16.49
C LYS A 121 3.70 13.10 -15.65
N GLY A 122 3.45 12.59 -14.45
CA GLY A 122 2.41 13.09 -13.56
C GLY A 122 2.39 12.33 -12.24
N THR A 123 1.63 12.83 -11.29
CA THR A 123 1.53 12.27 -9.94
C THR A 123 0.07 12.05 -9.53
N PRO A 124 -0.24 11.00 -8.74
CA PRO A 124 0.70 9.94 -8.37
C PRO A 124 1.03 9.05 -9.57
N THR A 125 2.25 8.52 -9.62
CA THR A 125 2.61 7.41 -10.51
C THR A 125 3.09 6.26 -9.64
N LEU A 126 2.45 5.11 -9.77
CA LEU A 126 2.67 3.93 -8.95
C LEU A 126 3.48 2.92 -9.76
N VAL A 127 4.63 2.49 -9.27
CA VAL A 127 5.54 1.61 -10.01
C VAL A 127 6.03 0.47 -9.12
N PHE A 128 5.92 -0.76 -9.60
CA PHE A 128 6.51 -1.93 -8.95
C PHE A 128 7.74 -2.38 -9.72
N HIS A 129 8.81 -2.65 -8.97
CA HIS A 129 10.03 -3.26 -9.47
C HIS A 129 10.17 -4.67 -8.90
N ASP A 130 10.42 -5.66 -9.74
CA ASP A 130 10.70 -7.02 -9.29
C ASP A 130 12.05 -7.09 -8.56
N LEU A 131 12.38 -8.27 -8.01
CA LEU A 131 13.65 -8.48 -7.32
C LEU A 131 14.88 -8.46 -8.27
N ALA A 132 14.71 -8.37 -9.58
CA ALA A 132 15.82 -8.10 -10.50
C ALA A 132 16.00 -6.59 -10.76
N GLY A 133 15.15 -5.74 -10.18
CA GLY A 133 15.16 -4.29 -10.37
C GLY A 133 14.43 -3.86 -11.64
N ASN A 134 13.70 -4.76 -12.31
CA ASN A 134 12.94 -4.42 -13.51
C ASN A 134 11.58 -3.85 -13.12
N GLU A 135 11.18 -2.76 -13.76
CA GLU A 135 9.80 -2.30 -13.69
C GLU A 135 8.85 -3.35 -14.29
N VAL A 136 7.87 -3.82 -13.50
CA VAL A 136 6.92 -4.86 -13.91
C VAL A 136 5.48 -4.38 -14.00
N VAL A 137 5.10 -3.37 -13.22
CA VAL A 137 3.76 -2.79 -13.24
C VAL A 137 3.85 -1.29 -13.02
N ARG A 138 3.12 -0.52 -13.84
CA ARG A 138 2.96 0.93 -13.72
C ARG A 138 1.50 1.32 -13.82
N ILE A 139 1.05 2.15 -12.88
CA ILE A 139 -0.23 2.86 -12.93
C ILE A 139 0.06 4.36 -12.92
N VAL A 140 -0.46 5.09 -13.90
CA VAL A 140 -0.40 6.55 -13.94
C VAL A 140 -1.73 7.10 -13.46
N GLY A 141 -1.70 7.89 -12.39
CA GLY A 141 -2.88 8.49 -11.78
C GLY A 141 -3.34 7.79 -10.50
N THR A 142 -4.47 8.28 -10.00
CA THR A 142 -4.99 7.96 -8.67
C THR A 142 -5.83 6.69 -8.70
N ILE A 143 -5.55 5.73 -7.82
CA ILE A 143 -6.50 4.67 -7.45
C ILE A 143 -7.35 5.22 -6.32
N ARG A 144 -8.67 5.16 -6.44
CA ARG A 144 -9.57 5.88 -5.52
C ARG A 144 -10.03 5.05 -4.34
N GLU A 145 -10.09 3.73 -4.51
CA GLU A 145 -10.66 2.80 -3.55
C GLU A 145 -9.58 1.83 -3.02
N ALA A 146 -9.66 1.52 -1.72
CA ALA A 146 -8.69 0.65 -1.04
C ALA A 146 -8.72 -0.81 -1.55
N ASP A 147 -9.88 -1.31 -1.94
CA ASP A 147 -10.07 -2.65 -2.49
C ASP A 147 -9.39 -2.83 -3.86
N GLU A 148 -9.49 -1.83 -4.75
CA GLU A 148 -8.77 -1.83 -6.03
C GLU A 148 -7.26 -1.79 -5.81
N PHE A 149 -6.79 -1.02 -4.82
CA PHE A 149 -5.36 -0.96 -4.50
C PHE A 149 -4.85 -2.27 -3.87
N LEU A 150 -5.64 -2.94 -3.04
CA LEU A 150 -5.33 -4.29 -2.56
C LEU A 150 -5.25 -5.28 -3.71
N LEU A 151 -6.21 -5.22 -4.65
CA LEU A 151 -6.22 -6.09 -5.81
C LEU A 151 -5.02 -5.87 -6.73
N LEU A 152 -4.54 -4.64 -6.87
CA LEU A 152 -3.27 -4.33 -7.54
C LEU A 152 -2.09 -4.99 -6.83
N GLY A 153 -2.05 -4.91 -5.50
CA GLY A 153 -1.04 -5.57 -4.69
C GLY A 153 -1.07 -7.10 -4.87
N GLU A 154 -2.25 -7.73 -4.91
CA GLU A 154 -2.42 -9.16 -5.18
C GLU A 154 -1.95 -9.54 -6.59
N PHE A 155 -2.26 -8.72 -7.59
CA PHE A 155 -1.84 -8.92 -8.97
C PHE A 155 -0.31 -8.98 -9.09
N VAL A 156 0.40 -8.10 -8.38
CA VAL A 156 1.87 -8.10 -8.32
C VAL A 156 2.38 -9.27 -7.51
N ALA A 157 1.87 -9.46 -6.29
CA ALA A 157 2.35 -10.47 -5.35
C ALA A 157 2.16 -11.91 -5.85
N SER A 158 1.11 -12.16 -6.64
CA SER A 158 0.85 -13.48 -7.25
C SER A 158 1.68 -13.75 -8.51
N GLY A 159 2.36 -12.73 -9.06
CA GLY A 159 3.07 -12.85 -10.33
C GLY A 159 2.16 -12.84 -11.57
N ALA A 160 0.87 -12.54 -11.41
CA ALA A 160 -0.10 -12.55 -12.51
C ALA A 160 0.27 -11.58 -13.65
N TYR A 161 1.01 -10.51 -13.35
CA TYR A 161 1.54 -9.55 -14.34
C TYR A 161 2.39 -10.19 -15.44
N LYS A 162 2.94 -11.38 -15.22
CA LYS A 162 3.73 -12.11 -16.21
C LYS A 162 2.90 -12.66 -17.37
N THR A 163 1.58 -12.78 -17.21
CA THR A 163 0.71 -13.49 -18.18
C THR A 163 -0.51 -12.70 -18.63
N ARG A 164 -0.91 -11.66 -17.90
CA ARG A 164 -2.13 -10.89 -18.19
C ARG A 164 -2.02 -9.46 -17.69
N LYS A 165 -2.88 -8.58 -18.20
CA LYS A 165 -2.94 -7.16 -17.79
C LYS A 165 -3.76 -6.99 -16.51
N PHE A 166 -3.48 -5.93 -15.74
CA PHE A 166 -4.24 -5.66 -14.51
C PHE A 166 -5.74 -5.48 -14.77
N ALA A 167 -6.13 -4.85 -15.88
CA ALA A 167 -7.54 -4.69 -16.26
C ALA A 167 -8.29 -6.03 -16.40
N GLU A 168 -7.64 -7.05 -16.94
CA GLU A 168 -8.20 -8.41 -17.08
C GLU A 168 -8.27 -9.12 -15.72
N PHE A 169 -7.26 -8.90 -14.87
CA PHE A 169 -7.23 -9.43 -13.50
C PHE A 169 -8.40 -8.90 -12.66
N LYS A 170 -8.81 -7.64 -12.85
CA LYS A 170 -9.95 -7.03 -12.15
C LYS A 170 -11.29 -7.71 -12.45
N GLN A 171 -11.49 -8.19 -13.67
CA GLN A 171 -12.78 -8.74 -14.11
C GLN A 171 -13.14 -10.06 -13.41
N HIS A 172 -12.14 -10.84 -13.01
CA HIS A 172 -12.34 -12.15 -12.39
C HIS A 172 -12.63 -12.09 -10.88
N ARG A 173 -12.68 -10.89 -10.29
CA ARG A 173 -12.79 -10.66 -8.83
C ARG A 173 -13.91 -9.72 -8.44
N ARG A 174 -14.61 -9.08 -9.39
CA ARG A 174 -15.85 -8.37 -9.08
C ARG A 174 -16.93 -9.43 -8.83
N PRO A 175 -17.63 -9.43 -7.68
CA PRO A 175 -18.86 -10.21 -7.59
C PRO A 175 -19.77 -9.74 -8.73
N GLU A 176 -20.39 -10.70 -9.42
CA GLU A 176 -21.45 -10.39 -10.39
C GLU A 176 -22.39 -9.39 -9.69
N LYS A 177 -22.52 -8.19 -10.24
CA LYS A 177 -23.55 -7.27 -9.77
C LYS A 177 -24.87 -8.01 -10.01
N GLY A 178 -25.50 -8.42 -8.92
CA GLY A 178 -26.79 -9.12 -8.95
C GLY A 178 -27.75 -8.38 -9.88
N SER A 179 -28.35 -9.16 -10.77
CA SER A 179 -29.42 -8.74 -11.66
C SER A 179 -30.65 -8.25 -10.91
#